data_AF-A0A970GWC1-F1
#
_entry.id   AF-A0A970GWC1-F1
#
_cell.length_a   1.000
_cell.length_b   1.000
_cell.length_c   1.000
_cell.angle_alpha   90.00
_cell.angle_beta   90.00
_cell.angle_gamma   90.00
#
_symmetry.space_group_name_H-M   'P 1'
#
loop_
_entity.id
_entity.type
_entity.pdbx_description
1 polymer ?
#
loop_
_entity_poly.entity_id
_entity_poly.type
_entity_poly.pdbx_seq_one_letter_code
_entity_poly.pdbx_strand_id
1 'polypeptide(L)'
;MRPLWLSWLTLAGFTLAFLILGNSEFLLYAVTLSILIALVQWSNRRLSYPAGVLWCFWLWLVMHMCGGFVHIHGVRLYDVILVPLVGAPYHILRYDQVVHAFCYFALGGLLKTIVTALVAPGTSRYGIALLTLLTALGVGAVNEIIEFGAVAAFGSEGVGDYYNNALDNVFNAIGALAALAWRVPRRPGGGSAL
;
A
#
# COMPACT_ATOMS: atom_id res chain seq x y z
N MET A 1 2.56 17.56 4.26
CA MET A 1 1.27 18.22 3.95
C MET A 1 0.96 18.16 2.45
N ARG A 2 1.80 18.72 1.57
CA ARG A 2 1.57 18.73 0.10
C ARG A 2 1.20 17.37 -0.53
N PRO A 3 1.97 16.26 -0.32
CA PRO A 3 1.64 14.97 -0.96
C PRO A 3 0.29 14.39 -0.52
N LEU A 4 -0.16 14.64 0.71
CA LEU A 4 -1.43 14.11 1.21
C LEU A 4 -2.64 14.84 0.61
N TRP A 5 -2.52 16.15 0.33
CA TRP A 5 -3.55 16.87 -0.42
C TRP A 5 -3.59 16.43 -1.88
N LEU A 6 -2.44 16.12 -2.47
CA LEU A 6 -2.38 15.50 -3.80
C LEU A 6 -3.04 14.11 -3.80
N SER A 7 -2.89 13.32 -2.73
CA SER A 7 -3.59 12.04 -2.60
C SER A 7 -5.11 12.21 -2.67
N TRP A 8 -5.66 13.18 -1.92
CA TRP A 8 -7.09 13.48 -1.99
C TRP A 8 -7.54 13.95 -3.39
N LEU A 9 -6.76 14.83 -4.03
CA LEU A 9 -7.07 15.30 -5.38
C LEU A 9 -7.03 14.17 -6.41
N THR A 10 -6.03 13.30 -6.31
CA THR A 10 -5.86 12.13 -7.18
C THR A 10 -7.07 11.19 -7.03
N LEU A 11 -7.40 10.84 -5.79
CA LEU A 11 -8.53 9.96 -5.50
C LEU A 11 -9.85 10.58 -6.00
N ALA A 12 -10.09 11.87 -5.74
CA ALA A 12 -11.30 12.54 -6.20
C ALA A 12 -11.43 12.53 -7.73
N GLY A 13 -10.34 12.77 -8.46
CA GLY A 13 -10.31 12.74 -9.92
C GLY A 13 -10.65 11.35 -10.49
N PHE A 14 -10.03 10.30 -9.97
CA PHE A 14 -10.33 8.93 -10.41
C PHE A 14 -11.73 8.47 -9.99
N THR A 15 -12.17 8.77 -8.77
CA THR A 15 -13.55 8.45 -8.34
C THR A 15 -14.59 9.09 -9.23
N LEU A 16 -14.41 10.36 -9.63
CA LEU A 16 -15.31 11.01 -10.58
C LEU A 16 -15.31 10.30 -11.94
N ALA A 17 -14.13 9.93 -12.44
CA ALA A 17 -14.02 9.19 -13.70
C ALA A 17 -14.72 7.82 -13.62
N PHE A 18 -14.56 7.07 -12.53
CA PHE A 18 -15.22 5.78 -12.32
C PHE A 18 -16.74 5.90 -12.19
N LEU A 19 -17.24 6.97 -11.55
CA LEU A 19 -18.68 7.26 -11.49
C LEU A 19 -19.25 7.52 -12.90
N ILE A 20 -18.54 8.28 -13.74
CA ILE A 20 -18.94 8.56 -15.12
C ILE A 20 -18.96 7.27 -15.96
N LEU A 21 -17.99 6.37 -15.73
CA LEU A 21 -17.88 5.09 -16.44
C LEU A 21 -18.77 3.98 -15.86
N GLY A 22 -19.46 4.22 -14.74
CA GLY A 22 -20.35 3.24 -14.12
C GLY A 22 -19.63 2.04 -13.45
N ASN A 23 -18.36 2.19 -13.06
CA ASN A 23 -17.58 1.11 -12.45
C ASN A 23 -17.80 1.08 -10.92
N SER A 24 -18.76 0.26 -10.47
CA SER A 24 -19.13 0.16 -9.04
C SER A 24 -18.10 -0.55 -8.17
N GLU A 25 -17.35 -1.51 -8.72
CA GLU A 25 -16.28 -2.22 -8.01
C GLU A 25 -15.22 -1.24 -7.52
N PHE A 26 -14.80 -0.30 -8.38
CA PHE A 26 -13.79 0.70 -8.02
C PHE A 26 -14.24 1.72 -6.98
N LEU A 27 -15.55 1.85 -6.74
CA LEU A 27 -16.07 2.69 -5.66
C LEU A 27 -15.80 2.09 -4.28
N LEU A 28 -15.79 0.75 -4.14
CA LEU A 28 -15.40 0.09 -2.89
C LEU A 28 -13.95 0.45 -2.54
N TYR A 29 -13.03 0.32 -3.49
CA TYR A 29 -11.63 0.69 -3.32
C TYR A 29 -11.46 2.18 -3.04
N ALA A 30 -12.26 3.05 -3.65
CA ALA A 30 -12.22 4.48 -3.35
C ALA A 30 -12.57 4.79 -1.87
N VAL A 31 -13.50 4.04 -1.28
CA VAL A 31 -13.84 4.17 0.15
C VAL A 31 -12.69 3.72 1.03
N THR A 32 -12.10 2.54 0.76
CA THR A 32 -10.97 2.03 1.58
C THR A 32 -9.75 2.94 1.51
N LEU A 33 -9.46 3.49 0.33
CA LEU A 33 -8.38 4.47 0.15
C LEU A 33 -8.67 5.81 0.83
N SER A 34 -9.93 6.28 0.83
CA SER A 34 -10.31 7.47 1.58
C SER A 34 -10.02 7.31 3.08
N ILE A 35 -10.36 6.14 3.64
CA ILE A 35 -10.06 5.81 5.04
C ILE A 35 -8.55 5.80 5.26
N LEU A 36 -7.78 5.15 4.38
CA LEU A 36 -6.32 5.08 4.50
C LEU A 36 -5.67 6.47 4.43
N ILE A 37 -6.03 7.31 3.47
CA ILE A 37 -5.50 8.69 3.34
C ILE A 37 -5.85 9.50 4.60
N ALA A 38 -7.08 9.40 5.11
CA ALA A 38 -7.49 10.07 6.34
C ALA A 38 -6.66 9.62 7.54
N LEU A 39 -6.44 8.31 7.71
CA LEU A 39 -5.61 7.75 8.78
C LEU A 39 -4.16 8.24 8.70
N VAL A 40 -3.56 8.22 7.51
CA VAL A 40 -2.20 8.72 7.30
C VAL A 40 -2.14 10.23 7.59
N GLN A 41 -3.11 11.01 7.09
CA GLN A 41 -3.13 12.46 7.30
C GLN A 41 -3.32 12.84 8.76
N TRP A 42 -4.21 12.15 9.48
CA TRP A 42 -4.45 12.36 10.90
C TRP A 42 -3.21 11.99 11.73
N SER A 43 -2.66 10.80 11.52
CA SER A 43 -1.48 10.32 12.28
C SER A 43 -0.21 11.12 11.97
N ASN A 44 -0.06 11.65 10.74
CA ASN A 44 1.06 12.49 10.35
C ASN A 44 1.17 13.77 11.22
N ARG A 45 0.06 14.29 11.75
CA ARG A 45 0.08 15.46 12.65
C ARG A 45 0.83 15.19 13.95
N ARG A 46 0.92 13.93 14.38
CA ARG A 46 1.58 13.52 15.63
C ARG A 46 2.92 12.80 15.42
N LEU A 47 3.04 12.07 14.31
CA LEU A 47 4.20 11.23 14.03
C LEU A 47 5.20 11.87 13.08
N SER A 48 4.79 12.88 12.31
CA SER A 48 5.64 13.61 11.36
C SER A 48 6.39 12.65 10.43
N TYR A 49 5.65 11.93 9.58
CA TYR A 49 6.22 10.94 8.66
C TYR A 49 7.29 11.57 7.76
N PRO A 50 8.34 10.80 7.38
CA PRO A 50 9.34 11.27 6.44
C PRO A 50 8.70 11.74 5.13
N ALA A 51 9.14 12.88 4.59
CA ALA A 51 8.58 13.43 3.36
C ALA A 51 8.68 12.44 2.18
N GLY A 52 9.79 11.70 2.07
CA GLY A 52 9.97 10.68 1.04
C GLY A 52 8.91 9.58 1.10
N VAL A 53 8.57 9.11 2.30
CA VAL A 53 7.52 8.09 2.49
C VAL A 53 6.16 8.61 2.04
N LEU A 54 5.83 9.87 2.33
CA LEU A 54 4.56 10.48 1.89
C LEU A 54 4.48 10.67 0.36
N TRP A 55 5.61 10.94 -0.29
CA TRP A 55 5.67 10.98 -1.76
C TRP A 55 5.54 9.60 -2.38
N CYS A 56 6.18 8.58 -1.82
CA CYS A 56 5.98 7.19 -2.25
C CYS A 56 4.53 6.75 -2.04
N PHE A 57 3.90 7.13 -0.93
CA PHE A 57 2.48 6.85 -0.70
C PHE A 57 1.57 7.50 -1.75
N TRP A 58 1.81 8.77 -2.11
CA TRP A 58 1.07 9.42 -3.19
C TRP A 58 1.32 8.76 -4.55
N LEU A 59 2.58 8.45 -4.89
CA LEU A 59 2.91 7.78 -6.15
C LEU A 59 2.27 6.40 -6.24
N TRP A 60 2.26 5.65 -5.14
CA TRP A 60 1.58 4.37 -5.04
C TRP A 60 0.08 4.53 -5.33
N LEU A 61 -0.58 5.54 -4.75
CA LEU A 61 -1.99 5.80 -5.02
C LEU A 61 -2.24 6.04 -6.51
N VAL A 62 -1.38 6.82 -7.19
CA VAL A 62 -1.49 7.02 -8.65
C VAL A 62 -1.32 5.70 -9.38
N MET A 63 -0.30 4.91 -9.05
CA MET A 63 -0.06 3.61 -9.67
C MET A 63 -1.24 2.65 -9.49
N HIS A 64 -1.83 2.64 -8.29
CA HIS A 64 -2.95 1.78 -7.93
C HIS A 64 -4.24 2.20 -8.67
N MET A 65 -4.52 3.50 -8.71
CA MET A 65 -5.66 4.04 -9.50
C MET A 65 -5.49 3.73 -11.00
N CYS A 66 -4.30 3.94 -11.54
CA CYS A 66 -4.00 3.60 -12.94
C CYS A 66 -4.12 2.10 -13.22
N GLY A 67 -3.72 1.23 -12.27
CA GLY A 67 -3.80 -0.23 -12.41
C GLY A 67 -5.21 -0.71 -12.76
N GLY A 68 -6.21 -0.10 -12.13
CA GLY A 68 -7.62 -0.40 -12.34
C GLY A 68 -8.28 0.33 -13.50
N PHE A 69 -7.83 1.57 -13.76
CA PHE A 69 -8.44 2.45 -14.74
C PHE A 69 -7.91 2.22 -16.17
N VAL A 70 -6.60 2.06 -16.30
CA VAL A 70 -5.93 2.01 -17.61
C VAL A 70 -6.05 0.61 -18.21
N HIS A 71 -6.37 0.55 -19.50
CA HIS A 71 -6.39 -0.68 -20.27
C HIS A 71 -5.42 -0.58 -21.45
N ILE A 72 -4.55 -1.57 -21.60
CA ILE A 72 -3.58 -1.68 -22.68
C ILE A 72 -4.03 -2.83 -23.58
N HIS A 73 -4.36 -2.54 -24.84
CA HIS A 73 -4.90 -3.54 -25.78
C HIS A 73 -6.11 -4.33 -25.24
N GLY A 74 -6.96 -3.67 -24.45
CA GLY A 74 -8.14 -4.29 -23.82
C GLY A 74 -7.86 -5.06 -22.53
N VAL A 75 -6.59 -5.19 -22.13
CA VAL A 75 -6.19 -5.82 -20.87
C VAL A 75 -6.06 -4.75 -19.78
N ARG A 76 -6.73 -4.94 -18.64
CA ARG A 76 -6.60 -4.06 -17.47
C ARG A 76 -5.14 -4.02 -17.01
N LEU A 77 -4.63 -2.84 -16.66
CA LEU A 77 -3.21 -2.65 -16.40
C LEU A 77 -2.68 -3.59 -15.29
N TYR A 78 -3.49 -3.89 -14.26
CA TYR A 78 -3.15 -4.89 -13.24
C TYR A 78 -2.81 -6.28 -13.81
N ASP A 79 -3.50 -6.69 -14.88
CA ASP A 79 -3.37 -8.01 -15.48
C ASP A 79 -2.23 -8.09 -16.50
N VAL A 80 -1.56 -6.97 -16.78
CA VAL A 80 -0.42 -6.92 -17.72
C VAL A 80 0.80 -7.61 -17.08
N ILE A 81 1.27 -8.67 -17.74
CA ILE A 81 2.55 -9.34 -17.41
C ILE A 81 3.69 -8.45 -17.91
N LEU A 82 4.49 -7.92 -17.00
CA LEU A 82 5.62 -7.05 -17.34
C LEU A 82 6.81 -7.87 -17.82
N VAL A 83 7.14 -8.94 -17.09
CA VAL A 83 8.18 -9.90 -17.46
C VAL A 83 7.66 -11.29 -17.16
N PRO A 84 7.54 -12.21 -18.15
CA PRO A 84 7.01 -13.54 -17.93
C PRO A 84 8.04 -14.45 -17.25
N LEU A 85 8.26 -14.27 -15.94
CA LEU A 85 9.21 -15.09 -15.18
C LEU A 85 8.73 -16.54 -15.03
N VAL A 86 7.42 -16.70 -14.76
CA VAL A 86 6.74 -18.00 -14.69
C VAL A 86 5.36 -17.85 -15.32
N GLY A 87 5.00 -18.78 -16.20
CA GLY A 87 3.72 -18.81 -16.89
C GLY A 87 2.55 -19.27 -16.00
N ALA A 88 1.46 -19.67 -16.64
CA ALA A 88 0.26 -20.17 -15.94
C ALA A 88 0.60 -21.39 -15.05
N PRO A 89 -0.05 -21.53 -13.87
CA PRO A 89 -1.09 -20.65 -13.31
C PRO A 89 -0.55 -19.43 -12.52
N TYR A 90 0.78 -19.26 -12.43
CA TYR A 90 1.38 -18.32 -11.47
C TYR A 90 1.53 -16.90 -12.02
N HIS A 91 1.80 -16.73 -13.31
CA HIS A 91 1.94 -15.41 -13.97
C HIS A 91 2.79 -14.42 -13.15
N ILE A 92 4.03 -14.80 -12.85
CA ILE A 92 4.91 -14.00 -11.98
C ILE A 92 5.45 -12.79 -12.75
N LEU A 93 5.42 -11.65 -12.06
CA LEU A 93 5.74 -10.27 -12.45
C LEU A 93 4.69 -9.57 -13.33
N ARG A 94 3.42 -9.63 -12.90
CA ARG A 94 2.37 -8.69 -13.31
C ARG A 94 2.61 -7.29 -12.73
N TYR A 95 1.98 -6.29 -13.36
CA TYR A 95 1.97 -4.91 -12.84
C TYR A 95 1.46 -4.87 -11.39
N ASP A 96 0.44 -5.68 -11.09
CA ASP A 96 -0.13 -5.85 -9.75
C ASP A 96 0.92 -6.09 -8.66
N GLN A 97 1.75 -7.12 -8.85
CA GLN A 97 2.81 -7.49 -7.91
C GLN A 97 3.84 -6.37 -7.73
N VAL A 98 4.12 -5.57 -8.76
CA VAL A 98 4.98 -4.38 -8.64
C VAL A 98 4.31 -3.28 -7.82
N VAL A 99 3.01 -3.05 -8.01
CA VAL A 99 2.22 -2.12 -7.20
C VAL A 99 2.19 -2.57 -5.74
N HIS A 100 2.04 -3.87 -5.47
CA HIS A 100 2.12 -4.45 -4.13
C HIS A 100 3.49 -4.22 -3.49
N ALA A 101 4.59 -4.61 -4.13
CA ALA A 101 5.92 -4.34 -3.58
C ALA A 101 6.16 -2.84 -3.32
N PHE A 102 5.70 -1.96 -4.22
CA PHE A 102 5.83 -0.52 -4.03
C PHE A 102 4.92 0.02 -2.91
N CYS A 103 3.71 -0.51 -2.77
CA CYS A 103 2.76 -0.22 -1.70
C CYS A 103 3.41 -0.49 -0.34
N TYR A 104 3.93 -1.71 -0.15
CA TYR A 104 4.49 -2.13 1.13
C TYR A 104 5.88 -1.54 1.40
N PHE A 105 6.58 -1.05 0.37
CA PHE A 105 7.72 -0.15 0.55
C PHE A 105 7.31 1.19 1.17
N ALA A 106 6.21 1.80 0.69
CA ALA A 106 5.68 3.06 1.23
C ALA A 106 5.02 2.86 2.61
N LEU A 107 4.07 1.93 2.73
CA LEU A 107 3.40 1.58 3.98
C LEU A 107 4.40 1.11 5.03
N GLY A 108 5.40 0.30 4.68
CA GLY A 108 6.44 -0.12 5.60
C GLY A 108 7.21 1.07 6.19
N GLY A 109 7.44 2.15 5.43
CA GLY A 109 8.03 3.38 5.96
C GLY A 109 7.13 4.11 6.96
N LEU A 110 5.82 4.14 6.71
CA LEU A 110 4.82 4.69 7.63
C LEU A 110 4.77 3.86 8.92
N LEU A 111 4.64 2.55 8.78
CA LEU A 111 4.58 1.58 9.88
C LEU A 111 5.87 1.58 10.70
N LYS A 112 7.05 1.66 10.08
CA LYS A 112 8.32 1.79 10.80
C LYS A 112 8.35 3.04 11.67
N THR A 113 7.80 4.15 11.17
CA THR A 113 7.69 5.40 11.94
C THR A 113 6.73 5.23 13.13
N ILE A 114 5.58 4.56 12.92
CA ILE A 114 4.62 4.23 13.99
C ILE A 114 5.27 3.33 15.04
N VAL A 115 5.83 2.18 14.63
CA VAL A 115 6.46 1.19 15.52
C VAL A 115 7.58 1.85 16.33
N THR A 116 8.47 2.60 15.68
CA THR A 116 9.58 3.30 16.37
C THR A 116 9.07 4.30 17.41
N ALA A 117 7.91 4.92 17.16
CA ALA A 117 7.30 5.87 18.09
C ALA A 117 6.55 5.23 19.27
N LEU A 118 6.23 3.93 19.19
CA LEU A 118 5.47 3.18 20.19
C LEU A 118 6.35 2.26 21.07
N VAL A 119 7.48 1.79 20.55
CA VAL A 119 8.39 0.92 21.31
C VAL A 119 9.17 1.69 22.39
N ALA A 120 9.58 0.99 23.45
CA ALA A 120 10.37 1.57 24.53
C ALA A 120 11.74 2.09 24.05
N PRO A 121 12.29 3.15 24.68
CA PRO A 121 13.66 3.59 24.42
C PRO A 121 14.66 2.44 24.59
N GLY A 122 15.65 2.36 23.71
CA GLY A 122 16.65 1.28 23.73
C GLY A 122 16.22 -0.04 23.09
N THR A 123 14.99 -0.15 22.57
CA THR A 123 14.57 -1.33 21.81
C THR A 123 15.53 -1.59 20.64
N SER A 124 15.98 -2.84 20.51
CA SER A 124 16.92 -3.26 19.46
C SER A 124 16.38 -2.95 18.06
N ARG A 125 17.27 -2.50 17.16
CA ARG A 125 16.95 -2.26 15.75
C ARG A 125 16.36 -3.49 15.06
N TYR A 126 16.75 -4.69 15.49
CA TYR A 126 16.22 -5.95 14.96
C TYR A 126 14.79 -6.20 15.42
N GLY A 127 14.46 -5.85 16.67
CA GLY A 127 13.09 -5.92 17.19
C GLY A 127 12.15 -4.95 16.45
N ILE A 128 12.61 -3.71 16.21
CA ILE A 128 11.86 -2.73 15.41
C ILE A 128 11.65 -3.24 13.99
N ALA A 129 12.68 -3.83 13.37
CA ALA A 129 12.59 -4.40 12.03
C ALA A 129 11.56 -5.54 11.97
N LEU A 130 11.64 -6.50 12.90
CA LEU A 130 10.69 -7.61 12.98
C LEU A 130 9.25 -7.13 13.18
N LEU A 131 9.01 -6.21 14.12
CA LEU A 131 7.68 -5.64 14.35
C LEU A 131 7.15 -4.88 13.14
N THR A 132 8.02 -4.13 12.45
CA THR A 132 7.66 -3.43 11.21
C THR A 132 7.23 -4.42 10.14
N LEU A 133 7.99 -5.50 9.93
CA LEU A 133 7.68 -6.54 8.95
C LEU A 133 6.35 -7.22 9.27
N LEU A 134 6.16 -7.69 10.50
CA LEU A 134 4.92 -8.36 10.91
C LEU A 134 3.70 -7.44 10.80
N THR A 135 3.86 -6.17 11.15
CA THR A 135 2.77 -5.19 11.01
C THR A 135 2.45 -4.92 9.54
N ALA A 136 3.47 -4.78 8.68
CA ALA A 136 3.28 -4.58 7.25
C ALA A 136 2.58 -5.78 6.60
N LEU A 137 2.99 -7.00 6.92
CA LEU A 137 2.33 -8.22 6.45
C LEU A 137 0.92 -8.36 7.00
N GLY A 138 0.65 -7.93 8.24
CA GLY A 138 -0.69 -7.88 8.80
C GLY A 138 -1.61 -6.92 8.04
N VAL A 139 -1.12 -5.73 7.68
CA VAL A 139 -1.85 -4.81 6.78
C VAL A 139 -2.00 -5.41 5.38
N GLY A 140 -1.01 -6.19 4.93
CA GLY A 140 -1.05 -7.14 3.81
C GLY A 140 -2.34 -7.96 3.82
N ALA A 141 -2.46 -8.83 4.81
CA ALA A 141 -3.60 -9.71 4.96
C ALA A 141 -4.95 -8.96 5.02
N VAL A 142 -5.00 -7.77 5.62
CA VAL A 142 -6.23 -6.96 5.61
C VAL A 142 -6.59 -6.47 4.20
N ASN A 143 -5.61 -6.11 3.37
CA ASN A 143 -5.85 -5.77 1.96
C ASN A 143 -6.46 -6.97 1.21
N GLU A 144 -5.88 -8.15 1.38
CA GLU A 144 -6.37 -9.39 0.75
C GLU A 144 -7.79 -9.75 1.19
N ILE A 145 -8.15 -9.48 2.46
CA ILE A 145 -9.52 -9.66 2.95
C ILE A 145 -10.50 -8.70 2.25
N ILE A 146 -10.09 -7.45 1.99
CA ILE A 146 -10.91 -6.47 1.26
C ILE A 146 -11.10 -6.93 -0.19
N GLU A 147 -10.05 -7.41 -0.85
CA GLU A 147 -10.13 -7.92 -2.22
C GLU A 147 -10.99 -9.18 -2.33
N PHE A 148 -10.83 -10.12 -1.41
CA PHE A 148 -11.72 -11.26 -1.31
C PHE A 148 -13.18 -10.82 -1.10
N GLY A 149 -13.42 -9.78 -0.30
CA GLY A 149 -14.73 -9.17 -0.12
C GLY A 149 -15.30 -8.59 -1.44
N ALA A 150 -14.46 -7.98 -2.27
CA ALA A 150 -14.85 -7.48 -3.59
C ALA A 150 -15.26 -8.62 -4.52
N VAL A 151 -14.47 -9.71 -4.57
CA VAL A 151 -14.81 -10.93 -5.32
C VAL A 151 -16.15 -11.49 -4.85
N ALA A 152 -16.35 -11.63 -3.54
CA ALA A 152 -17.58 -12.19 -2.97
C ALA A 152 -18.82 -11.31 -3.24
N ALA A 153 -18.66 -9.99 -3.30
CA ALA A 153 -19.77 -9.04 -3.50
C ALA A 153 -20.07 -8.74 -4.97
N PHE A 154 -19.05 -8.71 -5.82
CA PHE A 154 -19.16 -8.21 -7.21
C PHE A 154 -18.74 -9.22 -8.27
N GLY A 155 -18.20 -10.39 -7.90
CA GLY A 155 -17.69 -11.37 -8.85
C GLY A 155 -16.45 -10.89 -9.60
N SER A 156 -15.64 -10.04 -8.97
CA SER A 156 -14.40 -9.49 -9.55
C SER A 156 -13.49 -10.58 -10.11
N GLU A 157 -12.98 -10.35 -11.32
CA GLU A 157 -12.02 -11.23 -11.97
C GLU A 157 -10.57 -10.72 -11.79
N GLY A 158 -9.60 -11.64 -11.75
CA GLY A 158 -8.16 -11.33 -11.74
C GLY A 158 -7.56 -10.92 -10.39
N VAL A 159 -8.37 -10.80 -9.34
CA VAL A 159 -7.96 -10.50 -7.97
C VAL A 159 -8.61 -11.47 -6.96
N GLY A 160 -7.95 -11.73 -5.83
CA GLY A 160 -8.51 -12.45 -4.68
C GLY A 160 -8.57 -13.98 -4.76
N ASP A 161 -8.09 -14.60 -5.85
CA ASP A 161 -7.88 -16.05 -5.89
C ASP A 161 -6.65 -16.49 -5.06
N TYR A 162 -6.46 -17.81 -4.89
CA TYR A 162 -5.36 -18.33 -4.08
C TYR A 162 -3.97 -17.93 -4.61
N TYR A 163 -3.75 -18.00 -5.93
CA TYR A 163 -2.43 -17.75 -6.51
C TYR A 163 -2.09 -16.25 -6.49
N ASN A 164 -3.06 -15.40 -6.80
CA ASN A 164 -2.94 -13.95 -6.70
C ASN A 164 -2.63 -13.54 -5.27
N ASN A 165 -3.49 -13.87 -4.29
CA ASN A 165 -3.30 -13.54 -2.88
C ASN A 165 -1.95 -14.04 -2.33
N ALA A 166 -1.54 -15.27 -2.68
CA ALA A 166 -0.26 -15.81 -2.26
C ALA A 166 0.92 -15.01 -2.83
N LEU A 167 0.87 -14.65 -4.12
CA LEU A 167 1.89 -13.85 -4.76
C LEU A 167 1.91 -12.42 -4.21
N ASP A 168 0.76 -11.82 -3.97
CA ASP A 168 0.66 -10.47 -3.43
C ASP A 168 1.28 -10.42 -2.05
N ASN A 169 1.03 -11.40 -1.18
CA ASN A 169 1.74 -11.52 0.09
C ASN A 169 3.27 -11.66 -0.05
N VAL A 170 3.76 -12.35 -1.08
CA VAL A 170 5.20 -12.43 -1.37
C VAL A 170 5.75 -11.04 -1.75
N PHE A 171 5.07 -10.31 -2.63
CA PHE A 171 5.52 -8.98 -3.04
C PHE A 171 5.33 -7.93 -1.93
N ASN A 172 4.30 -8.06 -1.09
CA ASN A 172 4.11 -7.29 0.14
C ASN A 172 5.32 -7.48 1.06
N ALA A 173 5.79 -8.73 1.23
CA ALA A 173 6.97 -9.03 2.03
C ALA A 173 8.25 -8.40 1.46
N ILE A 174 8.44 -8.47 0.14
CA ILE A 174 9.58 -7.84 -0.55
C ILE A 174 9.58 -6.31 -0.32
N GLY A 175 8.43 -5.67 -0.51
CA GLY A 175 8.24 -4.25 -0.25
C GLY A 175 8.53 -3.87 1.21
N ALA A 176 7.98 -4.64 2.15
CA ALA A 176 8.18 -4.42 3.57
C ALA A 176 9.65 -4.59 4.00
N LEU A 177 10.37 -5.56 3.42
CA LEU A 177 11.81 -5.73 3.63
C LEU A 177 12.60 -4.53 3.10
N ALA A 178 12.29 -4.05 1.89
CA ALA A 178 12.90 -2.85 1.34
C ALA A 178 12.63 -1.60 2.21
N ALA A 179 11.44 -1.52 2.83
CA ALA A 179 11.06 -0.41 3.70
C ALA A 179 11.95 -0.29 4.95
N LEU A 180 12.67 -1.35 5.35
CA LEU A 180 13.60 -1.29 6.46
C LEU A 180 14.76 -0.30 6.20
N ALA A 181 15.03 0.06 4.95
CA ALA A 181 16.00 1.09 4.59
C ALA A 181 15.56 2.52 4.96
N TRP A 182 14.26 2.77 5.20
CA TRP A 182 13.78 4.09 5.56
C TRP A 182 14.39 4.60 6.87
N ARG A 183 14.84 5.86 6.86
CA ARG A 183 15.31 6.54 8.07
C ARG A 183 14.11 7.19 8.77
N VAL A 184 13.90 6.84 10.03
CA VAL A 184 12.86 7.45 10.87
C VAL A 184 13.43 8.69 11.56
N PRO A 185 12.77 9.86 11.48
CA PRO A 185 13.19 11.05 12.21
C PRO A 185 13.26 10.77 13.71
N ARG A 186 14.36 11.19 14.35
CA ARG A 186 14.46 11.15 15.82
C ARG A 186 13.54 12.23 16.38
N ARG A 187 12.68 11.87 17.34
CA ARG A 187 11.91 12.85 18.10
C ARG A 187 12.90 13.74 18.88
N PRO A 188 12.85 15.07 18.74
CA PRO A 188 13.56 15.96 19.66
C PRO A 188 12.94 15.77 21.05
N GLY A 189 13.73 15.36 22.04
CA GLY A 189 13.25 15.25 23.44
C GLY A 189 13.47 13.91 24.14
N GLY A 190 14.15 12.93 23.56
CA GLY A 190 14.61 11.72 24.27
C GLY A 190 15.77 11.96 25.24
N GLY A 191 15.84 13.13 25.87
CA GLY A 191 16.74 13.40 26.99
C GLY A 191 16.10 12.87 28.25
N SER A 192 16.77 11.90 28.89
CA SER A 192 16.65 11.49 30.29
C SER A 192 15.69 12.36 31.12
N ALA A 193 14.45 11.91 31.27
CA ALA A 193 13.62 12.30 32.40
C ALA A 193 13.62 11.11 33.35
N LEU A 194 14.56 11.16 34.30
CA LEU A 194 14.69 10.42 35.56
C LEU A 194 14.54 8.88 35.50
#